data_AF-A0A8H3I9D7-F1
#
_entry.id   AF-A0A8H3I9D7-F1
#
_cell.length_a   1.000
_cell.length_b   1.000
_cell.length_c   1.000
_cell.angle_alpha   90.00
_cell.angle_beta   90.00
_cell.angle_gamma   90.00
#
_symmetry.space_group_name_H-M   'P 1'
#
loop_
_entity.id
_entity.type
_entity.pdbx_description
1 polymer ?
#
loop_
_entity_poly.entity_id
_entity_poly.type
_entity_poly.pdbx_seq_one_letter_code
_entity_poly.pdbx_strand_id
1 'polypeptide(L)'
;MAAFLRLQIEMNEMTYPSFGQISRNATGILHPTATSSCPNVFGLGDAHGANIMISDKEGPDNRRELLYIDYEVAGYHSVMLDLAKPFYLDVFFEMLYADNVKESSGIEYALEDGVIKITLSVCTDRLGQEIMNIKRQLLIDPLFQYSRGMGFSLVEHESGIVCFGTSQ
;
A
#
# COMPACT_ATOMS: atom_id res chain seq x y z
N MET A 1 4.28 -6.25 -24.11
CA MET A 1 4.30 -6.44 -22.65
C MET A 1 5.72 -6.64 -22.09
N ALA A 2 6.45 -7.70 -22.47
CA ALA A 2 7.73 -8.04 -21.83
C ALA A 2 8.85 -6.99 -21.96
N ALA A 3 8.88 -6.23 -23.07
CA ALA A 3 9.83 -5.14 -23.25
C ALA A 3 9.54 -3.96 -22.31
N PHE A 4 8.26 -3.60 -22.14
CA PHE A 4 7.82 -2.53 -21.25
C PHE A 4 8.23 -2.78 -19.79
N LEU A 5 8.08 -4.01 -19.30
CA LEU A 5 8.46 -4.41 -17.95
C LEU A 5 9.97 -4.29 -17.66
N ARG A 6 10.80 -4.12 -18.69
CA ARG A 6 12.26 -3.98 -18.54
C ARG A 6 12.74 -2.54 -18.69
N LEU A 7 11.87 -1.61 -19.05
CA LEU A 7 12.23 -0.22 -19.17
C LEU A 7 12.58 0.35 -17.79
N GLN A 8 13.60 1.20 -17.76
CA GLN A 8 13.94 1.95 -16.56
C GLN A 8 12.82 2.96 -16.28
N ILE A 9 12.58 3.22 -15.00
CA ILE A 9 11.59 4.19 -14.56
C ILE A 9 12.35 5.37 -13.97
N GLU A 10 12.02 6.56 -14.42
CA GLU A 10 12.45 7.81 -13.81
C GLU A 10 11.19 8.54 -13.33
N MET A 11 11.11 8.82 -12.03
CA MET A 11 9.98 9.53 -11.45
C MET A 11 10.50 10.73 -10.67
N ASN A 12 10.07 11.94 -11.02
CA ASN A 12 10.55 13.19 -10.41
C ASN A 12 12.09 13.24 -10.32
N GLU A 13 12.78 12.99 -11.43
CA GLU A 13 14.25 12.95 -11.56
C GLU A 13 14.94 11.81 -10.78
N MET A 14 14.18 10.99 -10.05
CA MET A 14 14.70 9.84 -9.32
C MET A 14 14.62 8.57 -10.16
N THR A 15 15.71 7.82 -10.23
CA THR A 15 15.75 6.54 -10.93
C THR A 15 15.25 5.41 -10.04
N TYR A 16 14.32 4.62 -10.58
CA TYR A 16 13.78 3.43 -9.94
C TYR A 16 14.08 2.16 -10.75
N PRO A 17 14.07 0.98 -10.10
CA PRO A 17 14.11 -0.28 -10.81
C PRO A 17 12.94 -0.40 -11.80
N SER A 18 13.14 -1.15 -12.88
CA SER A 18 12.07 -1.46 -13.83
C SER A 18 10.89 -2.16 -13.17
N PHE A 19 9.69 -2.06 -13.74
CA PHE A 19 8.49 -2.76 -13.24
C PHE A 19 8.73 -4.26 -13.06
N GLY A 20 9.46 -4.89 -13.98
CA GLY A 20 9.82 -6.31 -13.89
C GLY A 20 10.77 -6.60 -12.74
N GLN A 21 11.70 -5.71 -12.40
CA GLN A 21 12.55 -5.84 -11.21
C GLN A 21 11.72 -5.65 -9.94
N ILE A 22 10.89 -4.61 -9.87
CA ILE A 22 10.00 -4.34 -8.72
C ILE A 22 9.09 -5.55 -8.47
N SER A 23 8.44 -6.08 -9.51
CA SER A 23 7.54 -7.23 -9.41
C SER A 23 8.27 -8.50 -8.94
N ARG A 24 9.48 -8.78 -9.46
CA ARG A 24 10.28 -9.92 -8.98
C ARG A 24 10.70 -9.76 -7.52
N ASN A 25 11.14 -8.56 -7.13
CA ASN A 25 11.54 -8.28 -5.75
C ASN A 25 10.34 -8.42 -4.80
N ALA A 26 9.20 -7.84 -5.16
CA ALA A 26 7.96 -7.95 -4.41
C ALA A 26 7.52 -9.42 -4.28
N THR A 27 7.58 -10.19 -5.38
CA THR A 27 7.27 -11.63 -5.35
C THR A 27 8.19 -12.37 -4.39
N GLY A 28 9.49 -12.08 -4.41
CA GLY A 28 10.45 -12.72 -3.50
C GLY A 28 10.21 -12.39 -2.02
N ILE A 29 9.86 -11.14 -1.71
CA ILE A 29 9.62 -10.66 -0.35
C ILE A 29 8.27 -11.13 0.20
N LEU A 30 7.24 -11.14 -0.63
CA LEU A 30 5.85 -11.45 -0.26
C LEU A 30 5.50 -12.93 -0.45
N HIS A 31 6.40 -13.74 -1.00
CA HIS A 31 6.12 -15.17 -1.19
C HIS A 31 5.82 -15.81 0.18
N PRO A 32 4.77 -16.63 0.31
CA PRO A 32 4.43 -17.27 1.60
C PRO A 32 5.55 -18.15 2.16
N THR A 33 6.46 -18.63 1.30
CA THR A 33 7.62 -19.44 1.70
C THR A 33 8.92 -18.63 1.76
N ALA A 34 8.88 -17.32 1.53
CA ALA A 34 10.04 -16.47 1.75
C ALA A 34 10.45 -16.60 3.22
N THR A 35 11.75 -16.70 3.48
CA THR A 35 12.33 -16.76 4.83
C THR A 35 12.24 -15.40 5.54
N SER A 36 11.17 -14.65 5.31
CA SER A 36 10.92 -13.40 6.02
C SER A 36 10.34 -13.75 7.38
N SER A 37 10.78 -13.02 8.40
CA SER A 37 10.24 -13.07 9.76
C SER A 37 8.81 -12.51 9.86
N CYS A 38 8.04 -12.47 8.76
CA CYS A 38 6.72 -11.90 8.73
C CYS A 38 5.68 -13.03 8.87
N PRO A 39 4.74 -12.95 9.83
CA PRO A 39 3.71 -13.97 9.99
C PRO A 39 2.84 -14.11 8.73
N ASN A 40 2.57 -15.36 8.33
CA ASN A 40 1.53 -15.68 7.37
C ASN A 40 0.18 -15.84 8.08
N VAL A 41 -0.85 -15.23 7.52
CA VAL A 41 -2.23 -15.27 8.02
C VAL A 41 -3.17 -15.71 6.92
N PHE A 42 -4.33 -16.26 7.28
CA PHE A 42 -5.46 -16.33 6.36
C PHE A 42 -6.20 -14.99 6.44
N GLY A 43 -6.07 -14.18 5.40
CA GLY A 43 -6.56 -12.80 5.38
C GLY A 43 -7.45 -12.52 4.19
N LEU A 44 -8.03 -11.31 4.16
CA LEU A 44 -8.90 -10.90 3.05
C LEU A 44 -8.08 -10.54 1.80
N GLY A 45 -6.85 -10.04 1.97
CA GLY A 45 -5.98 -9.58 0.88
C GLY A 45 -6.39 -8.22 0.29
N ASP A 46 -7.62 -7.77 0.56
CA ASP A 46 -8.17 -6.51 0.09
C ASP A 46 -9.05 -5.77 1.12
N ALA A 47 -8.58 -5.68 2.35
CA ALA A 47 -9.35 -5.11 3.47
C ALA A 47 -9.44 -3.58 3.51
N HIS A 48 -9.53 -2.91 2.36
CA HIS A 48 -9.71 -1.46 2.30
C HIS A 48 -11.16 -1.05 2.60
N GLY A 49 -11.38 0.24 2.88
CA GLY A 49 -12.65 0.75 3.39
C GLY A 49 -13.88 0.49 2.51
N ALA A 50 -13.72 0.22 1.21
CA ALA A 50 -14.85 -0.14 0.34
C ALA A 50 -15.31 -1.60 0.54
N ASN A 51 -14.44 -2.45 1.09
CA ASN A 51 -14.68 -3.88 1.35
C ASN A 51 -15.01 -4.17 2.82
N ILE A 52 -15.30 -3.12 3.60
CA ILE A 52 -15.74 -3.22 4.99
C ILE A 52 -17.11 -2.58 5.12
N MET A 53 -18.09 -3.36 5.54
CA MET A 53 -19.42 -2.88 5.89
C MET A 53 -19.59 -2.87 7.41
N ILE A 54 -20.42 -1.95 7.90
CA ILE A 54 -20.77 -1.89 9.32
C ILE A 54 -22.17 -2.49 9.46
N SER A 55 -22.29 -3.57 10.25
CA SER A 55 -23.55 -4.20 10.59
C SER A 55 -24.48 -3.22 11.32
N ASP A 56 -25.78 -3.35 11.09
CA ASP A 56 -26.81 -2.64 11.84
C ASP A 56 -27.04 -3.23 13.24
N LYS A 57 -26.48 -4.41 13.51
CA LYS A 57 -26.54 -5.09 14.80
C LYS A 57 -25.47 -4.55 15.74
N GLU A 58 -25.91 -4.10 16.92
CA GLU A 58 -25.01 -3.77 18.02
C GLU A 58 -24.62 -5.05 18.77
N GLY A 59 -23.31 -5.22 18.95
CA GLY A 59 -22.74 -6.25 19.80
C GLY A 59 -22.89 -5.93 21.29
N PRO A 60 -22.51 -6.88 22.16
CA PRO A 60 -22.70 -6.78 23.62
C PRO A 60 -21.93 -5.63 24.29
N ASP A 61 -21.00 -4.99 23.59
CA ASP A 61 -20.18 -3.87 24.04
C ASP A 61 -20.56 -2.53 23.38
N ASN A 62 -21.78 -2.42 22.82
CA ASN A 62 -22.26 -1.29 22.00
C ASN A 62 -21.37 -1.00 20.78
N ARG A 63 -20.58 -1.98 20.32
CA ARG A 63 -19.83 -1.87 19.06
C ARG A 63 -20.61 -2.53 17.95
N ARG A 64 -20.61 -1.90 16.78
CA ARG A 64 -21.16 -2.52 15.58
C ARG A 64 -20.19 -3.54 15.03
N GLU A 65 -20.72 -4.67 14.60
CA GLU A 65 -19.94 -5.71 13.94
C GLU A 65 -19.42 -5.20 12.58
N LEU A 66 -18.15 -5.49 12.28
CA LEU A 66 -17.58 -5.25 10.97
C LEU A 66 -17.78 -6.48 10.10
N LEU A 67 -18.37 -6.29 8.93
CA LEU A 67 -18.58 -7.32 7.93
C LEU A 67 -17.58 -7.10 6.79
N TYR A 68 -16.70 -8.07 6.61
CA TYR A 68 -15.76 -8.09 5.49
C TYR A 68 -16.48 -8.66 4.26
N ILE A 69 -16.30 -8.02 3.11
CA ILE A 69 -16.88 -8.45 1.83
C ILE A 69 -15.78 -8.56 0.77
N ASP A 70 -16.15 -9.08 -0.40
CA ASP A 70 -15.26 -9.20 -1.56
C ASP A 70 -14.01 -10.08 -1.33
N TYR A 71 -14.25 -11.38 -1.20
CA TYR A 71 -13.22 -12.38 -0.88
C TYR A 71 -12.42 -12.86 -2.10
N GLU A 72 -12.40 -12.11 -3.20
CA GLU A 72 -11.80 -12.56 -4.47
C GLU A 72 -10.30 -12.86 -4.39
N VAL A 73 -9.59 -12.19 -3.48
CA VAL A 73 -8.16 -12.38 -3.22
C VAL A 73 -7.87 -12.92 -1.81
N ALA A 74 -8.88 -13.43 -1.11
CA ALA A 74 -8.70 -14.01 0.21
C ALA A 74 -7.86 -15.28 0.17
N GLY A 75 -6.93 -15.42 1.12
CA GLY A 75 -6.01 -16.55 1.13
C GLY A 75 -4.92 -16.45 2.19
N TYR A 76 -3.93 -17.34 2.07
CA TYR A 76 -2.74 -17.31 2.92
C TYR A 76 -1.68 -16.37 2.33
N HIS A 77 -1.35 -15.32 3.07
CA HIS A 77 -0.33 -14.34 2.70
C HIS A 77 0.33 -13.70 3.92
N SER A 78 1.38 -12.92 3.68
CA SER A 78 2.00 -12.08 4.72
C SER A 78 0.97 -11.12 5.31
N VAL A 79 0.89 -11.03 6.64
CA VAL A 79 -0.01 -10.07 7.33
C VAL A 79 0.18 -8.63 6.88
N MET A 80 1.35 -8.28 6.33
CA MET A 80 1.60 -6.95 5.79
C MET A 80 0.71 -6.61 4.59
N LEU A 81 0.21 -7.59 3.84
CA LEU A 81 -0.69 -7.34 2.72
C LEU A 81 -2.02 -6.74 3.20
N ASP A 82 -2.61 -7.31 4.26
CA ASP A 82 -3.85 -6.81 4.87
C ASP A 82 -3.70 -5.46 5.58
N LEU A 83 -2.47 -5.02 5.83
CA LEU A 83 -2.18 -3.75 6.52
C LEU A 83 -1.76 -2.65 5.56
N ALA A 84 -0.86 -2.96 4.62
CA ALA A 84 -0.32 -1.99 3.69
C ALA A 84 -1.39 -1.53 2.69
N LYS A 85 -2.25 -2.44 2.23
CA LYS A 85 -3.26 -2.10 1.22
C LYS A 85 -4.32 -1.13 1.75
N PRO A 86 -4.96 -1.35 2.91
CA PRO A 86 -5.90 -0.37 3.47
C PRO A 86 -5.21 0.93 3.88
N PHE A 87 -3.98 0.83 4.40
CA PHE A 87 -3.21 2.02 4.75
C PHE A 87 -2.96 2.91 3.53
N TYR A 88 -2.62 2.32 2.38
CA TYR A 88 -2.45 3.08 1.15
C TYR A 88 -3.80 3.56 0.58
N LEU A 89 -4.74 2.64 0.38
CA LEU A 89 -6.00 2.93 -0.32
C LEU A 89 -6.97 3.80 0.49
N ASP A 90 -6.96 3.72 1.81
CA ASP A 90 -7.85 4.53 2.65
C ASP A 90 -7.24 5.90 3.00
N VAL A 91 -5.94 6.11 2.77
CA VAL A 91 -5.32 7.44 2.86
C VAL A 91 -5.40 8.14 1.51
N PHE A 92 -5.09 7.41 0.44
CA PHE A 92 -5.08 7.92 -0.93
C PHE A 92 -6.30 7.42 -1.69
N PHE A 93 -7.49 7.55 -1.08
CA PHE A 93 -8.75 7.05 -1.63
C PHE A 93 -9.02 7.61 -3.03
N GLU A 94 -8.62 8.85 -3.30
CA GLU A 94 -8.72 9.47 -4.62
C GLU A 94 -7.96 8.67 -5.72
N MET A 95 -6.90 7.95 -5.39
CA MET A 95 -6.17 7.10 -6.34
C MET A 95 -7.03 5.90 -6.82
N LEU A 96 -7.94 5.40 -5.99
CA LEU A 96 -8.90 4.35 -6.42
C LEU A 96 -9.97 4.86 -7.38
N TYR A 97 -10.28 6.16 -7.29
CA TYR A 97 -11.29 6.81 -8.12
C TYR A 97 -10.65 7.80 -9.10
N ALA A 98 -9.36 7.66 -9.41
CA ALA A 98 -8.64 8.58 -10.28
C ALA A 98 -9.34 8.75 -11.63
N ASP A 99 -9.97 7.68 -12.14
CA ASP A 99 -10.77 7.70 -13.37
C ASP A 99 -12.05 8.56 -13.28
N ASN A 100 -12.56 8.76 -12.06
CA ASN A 100 -13.76 9.56 -11.77
C ASN A 100 -13.44 10.98 -11.30
N VAL A 101 -12.20 11.26 -10.89
CA VAL A 101 -11.74 12.60 -10.51
C VAL A 101 -11.37 13.35 -11.79
N LYS A 102 -12.28 14.21 -12.25
CA LYS A 102 -12.15 14.97 -13.51
C LYS A 102 -10.95 15.96 -13.55
N GLU A 103 -10.32 16.24 -12.42
CA GLU A 103 -9.18 17.15 -12.30
C GLU A 103 -8.20 16.67 -11.23
N SER A 104 -7.29 15.75 -11.58
CA SER A 104 -6.07 15.54 -10.79
C SER A 104 -4.98 14.94 -11.66
N SER A 105 -4.69 15.57 -12.80
CA SER A 105 -3.64 15.16 -13.74
C SER A 105 -2.23 15.49 -13.22
N GLY A 106 -1.98 15.35 -11.91
CA GLY A 106 -0.64 15.48 -11.33
C GLY A 106 0.27 14.31 -11.74
N ILE A 107 -0.06 13.56 -12.79
CA ILE A 107 0.76 12.49 -13.36
C ILE A 107 0.91 12.80 -14.84
N GLU A 108 2.09 13.25 -15.23
CA GLU A 108 2.50 13.30 -16.63
C GLU A 108 3.45 12.14 -16.90
N TYR A 109 3.42 11.56 -18.10
CA TYR A 109 4.38 10.54 -18.46
C TYR A 109 4.82 10.64 -19.92
N ALA A 110 6.06 10.24 -20.17
CA ALA A 110 6.65 10.14 -21.50
C ALA A 110 7.52 8.89 -21.60
N LEU A 111 7.68 8.39 -22.84
CA LEU A 111 8.63 7.34 -23.15
C LEU A 111 9.76 7.95 -23.98
N GLU A 112 10.93 8.11 -23.39
CA GLU A 112 12.10 8.74 -24.01
C GLU A 112 13.31 7.83 -23.86
N ASP A 113 14.00 7.54 -24.97
CA ASP A 113 15.24 6.75 -24.98
C ASP A 113 15.18 5.40 -24.24
N GLY A 114 14.01 4.77 -24.21
CA GLY A 114 13.79 3.50 -23.49
C GLY A 114 13.59 3.64 -21.98
N VAL A 115 13.30 4.85 -21.50
CA VAL A 115 12.98 5.17 -20.12
C VAL A 115 11.54 5.67 -20.03
N ILE A 116 10.80 5.16 -19.04
CA ILE A 116 9.50 5.70 -18.68
C ILE A 116 9.74 6.86 -17.73
N LYS A 117 9.52 8.08 -18.19
CA LYS A 117 9.59 9.30 -17.37
C LYS A 117 8.21 9.60 -16.82
N ILE A 118 8.12 9.80 -15.51
CA ILE A 118 6.88 10.11 -14.79
C ILE A 118 7.12 11.39 -13.99
N THR A 119 6.33 12.42 -14.26
CA THR A 119 6.29 13.60 -13.40
C THR A 119 5.07 13.49 -12.52
N LEU A 120 5.31 13.31 -11.22
CA LEU A 120 4.29 13.18 -10.19
C LEU A 120 4.20 14.48 -9.38
N SER A 121 3.20 15.29 -9.71
CA SER A 121 2.79 16.51 -9.03
C SER A 121 1.52 16.25 -8.21
N VAL A 122 1.56 15.25 -7.31
CA VAL A 122 0.44 14.99 -6.40
C VAL A 122 0.54 15.95 -5.22
N CYS A 123 -0.49 16.79 -5.05
CA CYS A 123 -0.65 17.61 -3.87
C CYS A 123 -1.55 16.84 -2.89
N THR A 124 -0.96 16.26 -1.85
CA THR A 124 -1.76 15.87 -0.68
C THR A 124 -2.11 17.13 0.08
N ASP A 125 -3.38 17.39 0.31
CA ASP A 125 -3.77 18.48 1.19
C ASP A 125 -3.28 18.24 2.63
N ARG A 126 -3.37 19.27 3.47
CA ARG A 126 -2.93 19.19 4.86
C ARG A 126 -3.65 18.08 5.63
N LEU A 127 -4.93 17.84 5.34
CA LEU A 127 -5.71 16.81 6.02
C LEU A 127 -5.19 15.41 5.69
N GLY A 128 -4.90 15.12 4.42
CA GLY A 128 -4.31 13.86 3.98
C GLY A 128 -2.94 13.60 4.62
N GLN A 129 -2.10 14.63 4.71
CA GLN A 129 -0.80 14.54 5.40
C GLN A 129 -0.96 14.23 6.91
N GLU A 130 -1.88 14.91 7.59
CA GLU A 130 -2.14 14.65 9.02
C GLU A 130 -2.72 13.25 9.25
N ILE A 131 -3.63 12.78 8.39
CA ILE A 131 -4.17 11.42 8.47
C ILE A 131 -3.04 10.38 8.31
N MET A 132 -2.14 10.57 7.34
CA MET A 132 -0.97 9.71 7.14
C MET A 132 -0.07 9.68 8.39
N ASN A 133 0.22 10.86 8.96
CA ASN A 133 1.02 10.98 10.18
C ASN A 133 0.37 10.27 11.36
N ILE A 134 -0.94 10.47 11.58
CA ILE A 134 -1.69 9.82 12.65
C ILE A 134 -1.67 8.30 12.49
N LYS A 135 -1.96 7.78 11.29
CA LYS A 135 -1.94 6.33 11.05
C LYS A 135 -0.53 5.76 11.24
N ARG A 136 0.52 6.46 10.82
CA ARG A 136 1.90 6.02 11.06
C ARG A 136 2.20 5.93 12.56
N GLN A 137 1.95 7.01 13.30
CA GLN A 137 2.30 7.11 14.71
C GLN A 137 1.48 6.20 15.62
N LEU A 138 0.19 6.01 15.32
CA LEU A 138 -0.73 5.27 16.19
C LEU A 138 -0.93 3.81 15.78
N LEU A 139 -0.58 3.42 14.55
CA LEU A 139 -0.76 2.05 14.07
C LEU A 139 0.56 1.42 13.60
N ILE A 140 1.25 2.03 12.63
CA ILE A 140 2.42 1.39 11.99
C ILE A 140 3.59 1.27 12.95
N ASP A 141 4.02 2.38 13.57
CA ASP A 141 5.18 2.36 14.46
C ASP A 141 4.94 1.44 15.70
N PRO A 142 3.76 1.49 16.36
CA PRO A 142 3.45 0.55 17.45
C PRO A 142 3.41 -0.91 17.00
N LEU A 143 2.84 -1.21 15.83
CA LEU A 143 2.80 -2.57 15.30
C LEU A 143 4.22 -3.10 15.03
N PHE A 144 5.10 -2.27 14.47
CA PHE A 144 6.49 -2.62 14.21
C PHE A 144 7.23 -2.94 15.51
N GLN A 145 7.01 -2.13 16.55
CA GLN A 145 7.56 -2.37 17.88
C GLN A 145 7.05 -3.67 18.50
N TYR A 146 5.73 -3.90 18.43
CA TYR A 146 5.09 -5.11 18.95
C TYR A 146 5.60 -6.38 18.24
N SER A 147 5.68 -6.34 16.91
CA SER A 147 6.22 -7.42 16.08
C SER A 147 7.66 -7.77 16.47
N ARG A 148 8.53 -6.76 16.63
CA ARG A 148 9.92 -6.98 17.08
C ARG A 148 9.99 -7.66 18.45
N GLY A 149 9.10 -7.27 19.36
CA GLY A 149 8.96 -7.91 20.68
C GLY A 149 8.61 -9.39 20.62
N MET A 150 7.98 -9.85 19.54
CA MET A 150 7.64 -11.25 19.28
C MET A 150 8.71 -12.00 18.45
N GLY A 151 9.83 -11.35 18.11
CA GLY A 151 10.89 -11.94 17.27
C GLY A 151 10.65 -11.81 15.76
N PHE A 152 9.69 -10.99 15.34
CA PHE A 152 9.34 -10.76 13.94
C PHE A 152 9.78 -9.36 13.48
N SER A 153 10.41 -9.24 12.30
CA SER A 153 10.75 -7.95 11.68
C SER A 153 9.84 -7.62 10.51
N LEU A 154 9.29 -6.40 10.51
CA LEU A 154 8.51 -5.83 9.42
C LEU A 154 9.30 -4.76 8.62
N VAL A 155 10.56 -4.52 8.98
CA VAL A 155 11.39 -3.42 8.45
C VAL A 155 11.67 -3.58 6.95
N GLU A 156 11.83 -4.81 6.46
CA GLU A 156 12.02 -5.08 5.03
C GLU A 156 10.78 -4.76 4.18
N HIS A 157 9.62 -4.54 4.82
CA HIS A 157 8.35 -4.16 4.20
C HIS A 157 8.04 -2.65 4.35
N GLU A 158 8.90 -1.88 5.04
CA GLU A 158 8.71 -0.45 5.32
C GLU A 158 8.89 0.43 4.08
N SER A 159 9.81 0.05 3.19
CA SER A 159 10.15 0.79 1.97
C SER A 159 9.01 0.89 0.95
N GLY A 160 7.96 0.06 1.08
CA GLY A 160 6.72 0.18 0.29
C GLY A 160 5.71 1.20 0.83
N ILE A 161 5.88 1.67 2.08
CA ILE A 161 4.91 2.53 2.78
C ILE A 161 5.36 4.01 2.77
N VAL A 162 6.65 4.29 2.62
CA VAL A 162 7.25 5.62 2.89
C VAL A 162 7.45 6.49 1.62
N CYS A 163 7.10 6.03 0.42
CA CYS A 163 7.43 6.76 -0.82
C CYS A 163 6.67 8.06 -1.10
N PHE A 164 5.75 8.52 -0.24
CA PHE A 164 4.87 9.66 -0.54
C PHE A 164 4.98 10.86 0.41
N GLY A 165 6.08 10.99 1.14
CA GLY A 165 6.17 12.05 2.15
C GLY A 165 7.57 12.58 2.43
N THR A 166 8.24 13.15 1.42
CA THR A 166 9.23 14.22 1.63
C THR A 166 9.49 14.96 0.32
N SER A 167 8.69 15.98 0.02
CA SER A 167 9.17 17.16 -0.70
C SER A 167 9.39 18.24 0.36
N GLN A 168 10.66 18.57 0.62
CA GLN A 168 11.03 19.85 1.22
C GLN A 168 11.26 20.85 0.09
#